data_AF-F8MP54-F1
#
_entry.id   AF-F8MP54-F1
#
_cell.length_a   1.000
_cell.length_b   1.000
_cell.length_c   1.000
_cell.angle_alpha   90.00
_cell.angle_beta   90.00
_cell.angle_gamma   90.00
#
_symmetry.space_group_name_H-M   'P 1'
#
loop_
_entity.id
_entity.type
_entity.pdbx_description
1 polymer ?
#
loop_
_entity_poly.entity_id
_entity_poly.type
_entity_poly.pdbx_seq_one_letter_code
_entity_poly.pdbx_strand_id
1 'polypeptide(L)'
;MSTPINGVGSTDLEIIEIVPNGDIILDVTFETSKPVILAAKKAFAAFSSRPTRTSKATIPGQGPAKTPVRPPRPPPKPRERVGFRVHLSVLKEHSPYFARLLSDTRFAEAKAVEAALAKLSLENISPGEADWTQLPRVSIREDDEATQSAEMRYIFHDLLYILHHGRPETPDEPVTTEPAPTAPPLTIPYLTTLSLLADRFSCTPSLSRLPSSSSHTPLKWPATPTRLTKDQDGHALTFAGEELLRQKILVSWLLDLPLKFQSATRELILYGSRRWTLSASPEDYSESDYTSDPVPHHPEKYTGNKYKHKYKAKWWSLPDLLEDELSYRRTCLLSVLASIPRHFLRLYIVPAAQGRQCKLGYESSASCDSYQLGEMIRFLCTKGLFALVDFSPPSFDRAITQYDGGENPLAKNNDLGGISTMEINHFVAILRQCPSYQIDRHHTNCGLRTRMLPVLDYVQAMLNSEVVLVKRADWEKRREEVSWVSLVERRQEEGEDGGRGEKGKNRVFRFTRTLAADPRMRYNSTLGTSKMAMELFLADEWDWTAEEY
;
A
#
# COMPACT_ATOMS: atom_id res chain seq x y z
N MET A 1 43.91 -14.60 -26.27
CA MET A 1 43.21 -15.08 -27.48
C MET A 1 41.74 -15.13 -27.13
N SER A 2 41.05 -14.03 -27.40
CA SER A 2 39.68 -13.78 -26.99
C SER A 2 38.78 -14.01 -28.18
N THR A 3 37.81 -14.89 -28.04
CA THR A 3 36.82 -15.23 -29.05
C THR A 3 35.94 -14.01 -29.38
N PRO A 4 35.69 -13.71 -30.66
CA PRO A 4 34.76 -12.67 -31.06
C PRO A 4 33.32 -13.15 -30.85
N ILE A 5 32.52 -12.33 -30.15
CA ILE A 5 31.07 -12.49 -30.02
C ILE A 5 30.44 -12.07 -31.35
N ASN A 6 30.47 -12.96 -32.33
CA ASN A 6 29.55 -12.92 -33.47
C ASN A 6 28.52 -14.03 -33.23
N GLY A 7 27.41 -13.67 -32.60
CA GLY A 7 26.25 -14.55 -32.50
C GLY A 7 25.71 -14.81 -33.90
N VAL A 8 25.89 -16.04 -34.36
CA VAL A 8 25.27 -16.61 -35.56
C VAL A 8 23.77 -16.35 -35.49
N GLY A 9 23.21 -15.77 -36.56
CA GLY A 9 21.82 -15.38 -36.65
C GLY A 9 20.88 -16.55 -36.37
N SER A 10 20.08 -16.41 -35.32
CA SER A 10 18.83 -17.15 -35.21
C SER A 10 17.83 -16.42 -36.09
N THR A 11 17.39 -17.07 -37.16
CA THR A 11 16.29 -16.65 -38.04
C THR A 11 14.91 -16.73 -37.38
N ASP A 12 14.84 -17.15 -36.11
CA ASP A 12 13.60 -17.34 -35.33
C ASP A 12 13.36 -16.20 -34.30
N LEU A 13 13.81 -14.98 -34.58
CA LEU A 13 13.48 -13.83 -33.73
C LEU A 13 12.12 -13.27 -34.16
N GLU A 14 11.11 -13.38 -33.30
CA GLU A 14 9.82 -12.73 -33.50
C GLU A 14 10.01 -11.20 -33.48
N ILE A 15 9.56 -10.51 -34.53
CA ILE A 15 9.62 -9.05 -34.64
C ILE A 15 8.21 -8.48 -34.52
N ILE A 16 8.02 -7.60 -33.53
CA ILE A 16 6.79 -6.83 -33.34
C ILE A 16 7.04 -5.41 -33.86
N GLU A 17 6.22 -4.99 -34.83
CA GLU A 17 6.28 -3.67 -35.42
C GLU A 17 5.44 -2.68 -34.61
N ILE A 18 6.08 -1.93 -33.70
CA ILE A 18 5.42 -0.79 -33.05
C ILE A 18 5.18 0.33 -34.08
N VAL A 19 6.15 0.48 -34.99
CA VAL A 19 6.09 1.34 -36.17
C VAL A 19 6.74 0.60 -37.36
N PRO A 20 6.03 0.39 -38.48
CA PRO A 20 6.54 -0.36 -39.63
C PRO A 20 7.81 0.22 -40.26
N ASN A 21 7.99 1.54 -40.17
CA ASN A 21 9.14 2.26 -40.73
C ASN A 21 10.18 2.65 -39.67
N GLY A 22 10.20 1.96 -38.52
CA GLY A 22 11.20 2.20 -37.47
C GLY A 22 12.63 1.93 -37.95
N ASP A 23 13.58 2.65 -37.35
CA ASP A 23 15.00 2.69 -37.72
C ASP A 23 15.91 1.92 -36.74
N ILE A 24 15.33 1.28 -35.72
CA ILE A 24 16.06 0.48 -34.73
C ILE A 24 15.22 -0.70 -34.20
N ILE A 25 15.89 -1.79 -33.84
CA ILE A 25 15.30 -2.95 -33.16
C ILE A 25 15.74 -2.98 -31.69
N LEU A 26 14.78 -2.97 -30.76
CA LEU A 26 15.03 -3.35 -29.37
C LEU A 26 14.90 -4.87 -29.23
N ASP A 27 16.01 -5.54 -28.99
CA ASP A 27 16.09 -6.99 -28.82
C ASP A 27 15.93 -7.34 -27.33
N VAL A 28 14.70 -7.61 -26.92
CA VAL A 28 14.33 -7.74 -25.52
C VAL A 28 14.25 -9.20 -25.13
N THR A 29 14.96 -9.56 -24.06
CA THR A 29 14.82 -10.85 -23.39
C THR A 29 14.01 -10.67 -22.10
N PHE A 30 12.85 -11.32 -22.05
CA PHE A 30 12.02 -11.43 -20.85
C PHE A 30 12.37 -12.71 -20.09
N GLU A 31 12.63 -12.58 -18.79
CA GLU A 31 12.87 -13.68 -17.86
C GLU A 31 11.75 -13.70 -16.83
N THR A 32 10.98 -14.79 -16.76
CA THR A 32 9.85 -14.92 -15.82
C THR A 32 10.13 -16.00 -14.79
N SER A 33 9.97 -15.66 -13.52
CA SER A 33 10.19 -16.56 -12.40
C SER A 33 9.19 -17.75 -12.40
N LYS A 34 9.65 -18.90 -11.89
CA LYS A 34 8.81 -20.11 -11.76
C LYS A 34 7.49 -19.86 -11.01
N PRO A 35 7.46 -19.11 -9.88
CA PRO A 35 6.20 -18.84 -9.17
C PRO A 35 5.16 -18.11 -10.01
N VAL A 36 5.58 -17.10 -10.78
CA VAL A 36 4.69 -16.30 -11.64
C VAL A 36 4.14 -17.16 -12.79
N ILE A 37 4.97 -18.00 -13.41
CA ILE A 37 4.53 -18.95 -14.45
C ILE A 37 3.49 -19.94 -13.89
N LEU A 38 3.71 -20.48 -12.70
CA LEU A 38 2.77 -21.41 -12.06
C LEU A 38 1.43 -20.73 -11.73
N ALA A 39 1.48 -19.49 -11.23
CA ALA A 39 0.29 -18.69 -10.96
C ALA A 39 -0.49 -18.41 -12.26
N ALA A 40 0.19 -18.02 -13.34
CA ALA A 40 -0.40 -17.78 -14.65
C ALA A 40 -1.03 -19.05 -15.25
N LYS A 41 -0.34 -20.19 -15.19
CA LYS A 41 -0.87 -21.49 -15.63
C LYS A 41 -2.14 -21.87 -14.86
N LYS A 42 -2.15 -21.65 -13.54
CA LYS A 42 -3.32 -21.90 -12.70
C LYS A 42 -4.49 -20.99 -13.08
N ALA A 43 -4.24 -19.69 -13.28
CA ALA A 43 -5.26 -18.73 -13.68
C ALA A 43 -5.84 -19.06 -15.07
N PHE A 44 -4.98 -19.41 -16.03
CA PHE A 44 -5.37 -19.82 -17.38
C PHE A 44 -6.23 -21.10 -17.37
N ALA A 45 -5.79 -22.14 -16.65
CA ALA A 45 -6.57 -23.38 -16.50
C ALA A 45 -7.92 -23.16 -15.80
N ALA A 46 -7.96 -22.31 -14.78
CA ALA A 46 -9.21 -21.97 -14.08
C ALA A 46 -10.20 -21.22 -14.98
N PHE A 47 -9.71 -20.41 -15.92
CA PHE A 47 -10.56 -19.77 -16.92
C PHE A 47 -11.09 -20.77 -17.95
N SER A 48 -10.21 -21.60 -18.51
CA SER A 48 -10.56 -22.57 -19.57
C SER A 48 -11.49 -23.69 -19.08
N SER A 49 -11.52 -23.99 -17.79
CA SER A 49 -12.42 -24.99 -17.19
C SER A 49 -13.80 -24.44 -16.81
N ARG A 50 -14.05 -23.14 -16.96
CA ARG A 50 -15.33 -22.52 -16.59
C ARG A 50 -16.40 -22.84 -17.64
N PRO A 51 -17.55 -23.45 -17.27
CA PRO A 51 -18.61 -23.73 -18.23
C PRO A 51 -19.11 -22.41 -18.82
N THR A 52 -19.15 -22.32 -20.15
CA THR A 52 -19.77 -21.22 -20.88
C THR A 52 -21.23 -21.11 -20.44
N ARG A 53 -21.56 -20.15 -19.56
CA ARG A 53 -22.94 -19.76 -19.29
C ARG A 53 -23.50 -19.16 -20.57
N THR A 54 -24.19 -19.99 -21.34
CA THR A 54 -25.07 -19.55 -22.42
C THR A 54 -26.03 -18.51 -21.84
N SER A 55 -26.04 -17.35 -22.47
CA SER A 55 -26.91 -16.23 -22.18
C SER A 55 -28.37 -16.64 -22.39
N LYS A 56 -29.07 -17.05 -21.32
CA LYS A 56 -30.54 -17.03 -21.22
C LYS A 56 -30.99 -17.39 -19.80
N ALA A 57 -31.14 -16.38 -18.95
CA ALA A 57 -32.12 -16.32 -17.85
C ALA A 57 -31.96 -14.96 -17.16
N THR A 58 -32.67 -13.96 -17.67
CA THR A 58 -32.87 -12.68 -16.97
C THR A 58 -33.86 -12.95 -15.84
N ILE A 59 -33.39 -12.97 -14.60
CA ILE A 59 -34.26 -12.84 -13.42
C ILE A 59 -34.58 -11.33 -13.32
N PRO A 60 -35.86 -10.90 -13.32
CA PRO A 60 -36.20 -9.50 -13.15
C PRO A 60 -35.79 -9.03 -11.74
N GLY A 61 -34.90 -8.04 -11.64
CA GLY A 61 -34.55 -7.39 -10.37
C GLY A 61 -33.07 -7.40 -9.98
N GLN A 62 -32.19 -8.08 -10.72
CA GLN A 62 -30.73 -7.92 -10.54
C GLN A 62 -30.20 -6.90 -11.56
N GLY A 63 -29.52 -5.87 -11.05
CA GLY A 63 -28.87 -4.82 -11.84
C GLY A 63 -27.90 -5.36 -12.89
N PRO A 64 -27.40 -4.49 -13.78
CA PRO A 64 -26.74 -4.90 -15.02
C PRO A 64 -25.59 -5.88 -14.76
N ALA A 65 -25.55 -6.91 -15.61
CA ALA A 65 -24.64 -8.03 -15.56
C ALA A 65 -23.18 -7.58 -15.37
N LYS A 66 -22.45 -8.28 -14.49
CA LYS A 66 -20.98 -8.18 -14.39
C LYS A 66 -20.40 -8.34 -15.81
N THR A 67 -19.61 -7.36 -16.23
CA THR A 67 -18.84 -7.36 -17.49
C THR A 67 -18.23 -8.74 -17.75
N PRO A 68 -18.27 -9.26 -18.99
CA PRO A 68 -17.69 -10.55 -19.32
C PRO A 68 -16.21 -10.55 -18.93
N VAL A 69 -15.82 -11.56 -18.14
CA VAL A 69 -14.43 -11.75 -17.72
C VAL A 69 -13.64 -12.19 -18.96
N ARG A 70 -12.68 -11.37 -19.38
CA ARG A 70 -11.81 -11.66 -20.53
C ARG A 70 -10.94 -12.90 -20.25
N PRO A 71 -10.63 -13.74 -21.26
CA PRO A 71 -9.63 -14.79 -21.11
C PRO A 71 -8.29 -14.20 -20.66
N PRO A 72 -7.64 -14.78 -19.64
CA PRO A 72 -6.28 -14.44 -19.28
C PRO A 72 -5.35 -14.74 -20.47
N ARG A 73 -4.28 -13.95 -20.61
CA ARG A 73 -3.26 -14.20 -21.65
C ARG A 73 -2.60 -15.56 -21.43
N PRO A 74 -2.08 -16.21 -22.49
CA PRO A 74 -1.34 -17.46 -22.36
C PRO A 74 -0.20 -17.33 -21.33
N PRO A 75 0.07 -18.37 -20.52
CA PRO A 75 1.19 -18.33 -19.58
C PRO A 75 2.52 -18.11 -20.31
N PRO A 76 3.38 -17.20 -19.83
CA PRO A 76 4.65 -16.90 -20.49
C PRO A 76 5.63 -18.08 -20.45
N LYS A 77 6.57 -18.09 -21.39
CA LYS A 77 7.73 -19.00 -21.36
C LYS A 77 8.72 -18.51 -20.28
N PRO A 78 9.55 -19.39 -19.68
CA PRO A 78 10.55 -18.98 -18.69
C PRO A 78 11.54 -17.93 -19.20
N ARG A 79 11.89 -18.04 -20.49
CA ARG A 79 12.71 -17.08 -21.21
C ARG A 79 12.08 -16.88 -22.57
N GLU A 80 11.84 -15.64 -22.93
CA GLU A 80 11.26 -15.23 -24.21
C GLU A 80 12.08 -14.09 -24.79
N ARG A 81 12.35 -14.13 -26.10
CA ARG A 81 13.14 -13.11 -26.80
C ARG A 81 12.33 -12.58 -27.96
N VAL A 82 12.15 -11.27 -28.00
CA VAL A 82 11.30 -10.57 -28.98
C VAL A 82 12.02 -9.30 -29.42
N GLY A 83 12.03 -9.03 -30.72
CA GLY A 83 12.50 -7.76 -31.29
C GLY A 83 11.34 -6.78 -31.45
N PHE A 84 11.52 -5.53 -31.02
CA PHE A 84 10.55 -4.45 -31.25
C PHE A 84 11.12 -3.43 -32.23
N ARG A 85 10.45 -3.23 -33.37
CA ARG A 85 10.83 -2.20 -34.35
C ARG A 85 10.21 -0.86 -33.94
N VAL A 86 11.07 0.13 -33.69
CA VAL A 86 10.71 1.43 -33.10
C VAL A 86 11.48 2.58 -33.77
N HIS A 87 11.08 3.82 -33.49
CA HIS A 87 11.81 5.03 -33.89
C HIS A 87 12.79 5.47 -32.81
N LEU A 88 14.07 5.57 -33.18
CA LEU A 88 15.16 6.02 -32.32
C LEU A 88 14.92 7.45 -31.82
N SER A 89 14.41 8.33 -32.67
CA SER A 89 14.10 9.72 -32.32
C SER A 89 13.06 9.80 -31.20
N VAL A 90 11.96 9.04 -31.32
CA VAL A 90 10.87 8.98 -30.34
C VAL A 90 11.36 8.43 -29.00
N LEU A 91 12.18 7.37 -29.02
CA LEU A 91 12.79 6.85 -27.79
C LEU A 91 13.63 7.91 -27.07
N LYS A 92 14.47 8.64 -27.80
CA LYS A 92 15.32 9.70 -27.24
C LYS A 92 14.51 10.89 -26.72
N GLU A 93 13.42 11.23 -27.40
CA GLU A 93 12.53 12.32 -27.00
C GLU A 93 11.78 12.01 -25.70
N HIS A 94 11.22 10.82 -25.59
CA HIS A 94 10.33 10.47 -24.47
C HIS A 94 10.98 9.67 -23.34
N SER A 95 12.26 9.29 -23.48
CA SER A 95 13.02 8.59 -22.45
C SER A 95 14.45 9.16 -22.32
N PRO A 96 14.75 9.88 -21.22
CA PRO A 96 16.11 10.29 -20.88
C PRO A 96 17.09 9.12 -20.75
N TYR A 97 16.59 7.92 -20.41
CA TYR A 97 17.38 6.69 -20.38
C TYR A 97 17.89 6.35 -21.78
N PHE A 98 16.98 6.21 -22.77
CA PHE A 98 17.37 5.90 -24.15
C PHE A 98 18.14 7.06 -24.80
N ALA A 99 17.82 8.32 -24.45
CA ALA A 99 18.58 9.49 -24.87
C ALA A 99 20.07 9.37 -24.51
N ARG A 100 20.39 8.95 -23.28
CA ARG A 100 21.78 8.75 -22.84
C ARG A 100 22.39 7.49 -23.45
N LEU A 101 21.69 6.36 -23.35
CA LEU A 101 22.21 5.06 -23.81
C LEU A 101 22.55 5.04 -25.31
N LEU A 102 21.75 5.73 -26.13
CA LEU A 102 21.80 5.65 -27.60
C LEU A 102 22.38 6.90 -28.29
N SER A 103 22.85 7.89 -27.52
CA SER A 103 23.49 9.09 -28.10
C SER A 103 24.90 9.34 -27.58
N ASP A 104 25.26 8.77 -26.44
CA ASP A 104 26.57 8.96 -25.85
C ASP A 104 27.51 7.82 -26.26
N THR A 105 28.49 8.13 -27.11
CA THR A 105 29.46 7.16 -27.64
C THR A 105 30.36 6.54 -26.57
N ARG A 106 30.26 6.93 -25.29
CA ARG A 106 30.86 6.17 -24.19
C ARG A 106 30.19 4.79 -24.01
N PHE A 107 28.93 4.65 -24.43
CA PHE A 107 28.22 3.37 -24.41
C PHE A 107 28.51 2.57 -25.69
N ALA A 108 28.70 1.25 -25.54
CA ALA A 108 28.94 0.36 -26.66
C ALA A 108 27.72 0.29 -27.59
N GLU A 109 26.53 0.40 -27.00
CA GLU A 109 25.23 0.46 -27.67
C GLU A 109 25.17 1.63 -28.65
N ALA A 110 25.50 2.86 -28.20
CA ALA A 110 25.52 4.04 -29.06
C ALA A 110 26.49 3.88 -30.23
N LYS A 111 27.72 3.39 -29.99
CA LYS A 111 28.70 3.12 -31.06
C LYS A 111 28.20 2.09 -32.07
N ALA A 112 27.57 1.03 -31.58
CA ALA A 112 27.04 -0.04 -32.43
C ALA A 112 25.89 0.47 -33.31
N VAL A 113 25.00 1.29 -32.74
CA VAL A 113 23.91 1.94 -33.49
C VAL A 113 24.46 2.87 -34.55
N GLU A 114 25.40 3.77 -34.21
CA GLU A 114 26.02 4.69 -35.17
C GLU A 114 26.74 3.94 -36.31
N ALA A 115 27.50 2.90 -35.98
CA ALA A 115 28.22 2.10 -36.97
C ALA A 115 27.26 1.36 -37.92
N ALA A 116 26.16 0.81 -37.41
CA ALA A 116 25.15 0.12 -38.21
C ALA A 116 24.39 1.09 -39.12
N LEU A 117 24.00 2.26 -38.61
CA LEU A 117 23.35 3.30 -39.42
C LEU A 117 24.30 3.86 -40.49
N ALA A 118 25.58 4.06 -40.16
CA ALA A 118 26.59 4.46 -41.15
C ALA A 118 26.76 3.40 -42.24
N LYS A 119 26.73 2.11 -41.88
CA LYS A 119 26.79 1.00 -42.84
C LYS A 119 25.59 1.00 -43.79
N LEU A 120 24.37 1.19 -43.28
CA LEU A 120 23.16 1.31 -44.12
C LEU A 120 23.26 2.50 -45.09
N SER A 121 23.79 3.62 -44.62
CA SER A 121 24.02 4.79 -45.45
C SER A 121 25.03 4.52 -46.57
N LEU A 122 26.10 3.75 -46.31
CA LEU A 122 27.08 3.34 -47.34
C LEU A 122 26.46 2.40 -48.38
N GLU A 123 25.49 1.59 -47.98
CA GLU A 123 24.71 0.70 -48.86
C GLU A 123 23.58 1.44 -49.60
N ASN A 124 23.39 2.76 -49.37
CA ASN A 124 22.28 3.57 -49.88
C ASN A 124 20.89 3.03 -49.50
N ILE A 125 20.77 2.39 -48.35
CA ILE A 125 19.50 1.89 -47.82
C ILE A 125 18.98 2.85 -46.76
N SER A 126 17.73 3.33 -46.93
CA SER A 126 17.05 4.12 -45.91
C SER A 126 16.68 3.23 -44.71
N PRO A 127 16.99 3.62 -43.46
CA PRO A 127 16.64 2.81 -42.28
C PRO A 127 15.14 2.45 -42.20
N GLY A 128 14.25 3.34 -42.62
CA GLY A 128 12.81 3.05 -42.59
C GLY A 128 12.35 2.00 -43.61
N GLU A 129 13.14 1.76 -44.66
CA GLU A 129 12.86 0.77 -45.72
C GLU A 129 13.71 -0.50 -45.57
N ALA A 130 14.72 -0.47 -44.69
CA ALA A 130 15.60 -1.59 -44.42
C ALA A 130 14.84 -2.79 -43.82
N ASP A 131 15.31 -3.98 -44.14
CA ASP A 131 14.86 -5.20 -43.47
C ASP A 131 15.37 -5.22 -42.02
N TRP A 132 14.61 -5.82 -41.10
CA TRP A 132 14.95 -5.88 -39.67
C TRP A 132 16.27 -6.61 -39.39
N THR A 133 16.77 -7.43 -40.33
CA THR A 133 18.10 -8.05 -40.24
C THR A 133 19.25 -7.06 -40.40
N GLN A 134 19.01 -5.94 -41.08
CA GLN A 134 20.01 -4.92 -41.38
C GLN A 134 19.97 -3.74 -40.39
N LEU A 135 18.86 -3.58 -39.66
CA LEU A 135 18.70 -2.52 -38.66
C LEU A 135 19.63 -2.67 -37.45
N PRO A 136 20.05 -1.55 -36.83
CA PRO A 136 20.75 -1.58 -35.55
C PRO A 136 19.93 -2.30 -34.47
N ARG A 137 20.61 -3.04 -33.60
CA ARG A 137 19.99 -3.80 -32.51
C ARG A 137 20.53 -3.37 -31.16
N VAL A 138 19.64 -3.17 -30.21
CA VAL A 138 19.99 -2.86 -28.81
C VAL A 138 19.41 -3.95 -27.93
N SER A 139 20.27 -4.66 -27.20
CA SER A 139 19.83 -5.73 -26.30
C SER A 139 19.31 -5.16 -24.98
N ILE A 140 18.13 -5.59 -24.56
CA ILE A 140 17.50 -5.24 -23.28
C ILE A 140 17.17 -6.54 -22.55
N ARG A 141 17.40 -6.58 -21.24
CA ARG A 141 17.00 -7.70 -20.38
C ARG A 141 15.99 -7.20 -19.35
N GLU A 142 14.87 -7.89 -19.26
CA GLU A 142 13.77 -7.56 -18.36
C GLU A 142 13.36 -8.80 -17.56
N ASP A 143 13.34 -8.69 -16.24
CA ASP A 143 12.89 -9.75 -15.34
C ASP A 143 11.57 -9.38 -14.64
N ASP A 144 10.96 -10.32 -13.94
CA ASP A 144 9.74 -10.10 -13.18
C ASP A 144 9.98 -9.82 -11.69
N GLU A 145 11.22 -9.54 -11.26
CA GLU A 145 11.55 -9.35 -9.85
C GLU A 145 10.84 -8.13 -9.27
N ALA A 146 10.87 -7.02 -10.02
CA ALA A 146 10.20 -5.80 -9.63
C ALA A 146 8.68 -5.97 -9.64
N THR A 147 8.10 -6.57 -10.68
CA THR A 147 6.66 -6.46 -10.99
C THR A 147 5.83 -7.69 -10.60
N GLN A 148 6.44 -8.88 -10.66
CA GLN A 148 5.79 -10.19 -10.54
C GLN A 148 4.64 -10.41 -11.53
N SER A 149 4.72 -9.76 -12.69
CA SER A 149 3.70 -9.82 -13.72
C SER A 149 4.01 -10.91 -14.75
N ALA A 150 3.02 -11.75 -15.02
CA ALA A 150 3.08 -12.70 -16.14
C ALA A 150 2.86 -12.03 -17.51
N GLU A 151 2.50 -10.74 -17.53
CA GLU A 151 2.13 -10.00 -18.74
C GLU A 151 3.24 -9.07 -19.24
N MET A 152 4.46 -9.17 -18.68
CA MET A 152 5.55 -8.22 -18.92
C MET A 152 5.80 -7.93 -20.40
N ARG A 153 5.86 -8.97 -21.24
CA ARG A 153 6.02 -8.84 -22.69
C ARG A 153 5.01 -7.89 -23.32
N TYR A 154 3.73 -8.05 -22.94
CA TYR A 154 2.63 -7.27 -23.50
C TYR A 154 2.58 -5.85 -22.92
N ILE A 155 2.93 -5.69 -21.65
CA ILE A 155 2.95 -4.36 -21.02
C ILE A 155 4.14 -3.54 -21.54
N PHE A 156 5.27 -4.20 -21.85
CA PHE A 156 6.40 -3.57 -22.51
C PHE A 156 6.06 -3.14 -23.94
N HIS A 157 5.34 -3.98 -24.69
CA HIS A 157 4.75 -3.60 -25.97
C HIS A 157 3.89 -2.33 -25.83
N ASP A 158 2.94 -2.33 -24.90
CA ASP A 158 2.03 -1.20 -24.69
C ASP A 158 2.78 0.07 -24.29
N LEU A 159 3.85 -0.05 -23.48
CA LEU A 159 4.71 1.09 -23.15
C LEU A 159 5.31 1.70 -24.41
N LEU A 160 5.96 0.89 -25.26
CA LEU A 160 6.56 1.37 -26.51
C LEU A 160 5.50 1.98 -27.42
N TYR A 161 4.35 1.34 -27.54
CA TYR A 161 3.25 1.85 -28.34
C TYR A 161 2.75 3.21 -27.82
N ILE A 162 2.58 3.38 -26.50
CA ILE A 162 2.20 4.66 -25.89
C ILE A 162 3.26 5.74 -26.14
N LEU A 163 4.55 5.40 -26.11
CA LEU A 163 5.62 6.36 -26.42
C LEU A 163 5.52 6.86 -27.87
N HIS A 164 5.11 6.03 -28.83
CA HIS A 164 5.03 6.40 -30.24
C HIS A 164 3.72 7.07 -30.62
N HIS A 165 2.61 6.64 -30.03
CA HIS A 165 1.27 7.02 -30.46
C HIS A 165 0.51 7.87 -29.44
N GLY A 166 1.06 8.07 -28.23
CA GLY A 166 0.45 8.86 -27.16
C GLY A 166 -0.81 8.24 -26.53
N ARG A 167 -1.16 7.00 -26.90
CA ARG A 167 -2.35 6.27 -26.46
C ARG A 167 -2.07 4.76 -26.43
N PRO A 168 -2.87 3.95 -25.70
CA PRO A 168 -2.84 2.50 -25.84
C PRO A 168 -3.33 2.10 -27.24
N GLU A 169 -2.86 0.95 -27.71
CA GLU A 169 -3.31 0.33 -28.95
C GLU A 169 -4.81 0.02 -28.88
N THR A 170 -5.56 0.35 -29.95
CA THR A 170 -7.00 0.11 -30.04
C THR A 170 -7.32 -1.13 -30.89
N PRO A 171 -8.37 -1.90 -30.58
CA PRO A 171 -8.72 -3.13 -31.32
C PRO A 171 -9.02 -2.94 -32.82
N ASP A 172 -9.31 -1.71 -33.25
CA ASP A 172 -9.74 -1.38 -34.62
C ASP A 172 -8.56 -1.01 -35.55
N GLU A 173 -7.32 -0.99 -35.06
CA GLU A 173 -6.14 -0.85 -35.92
C GLU A 173 -5.77 -2.20 -36.57
N PRO A 174 -5.44 -2.23 -37.88
CA PRO A 174 -5.08 -3.46 -38.56
C PRO A 174 -3.72 -3.96 -38.04
N VAL A 175 -3.73 -5.00 -37.21
CA VAL A 175 -2.51 -5.67 -36.74
C VAL A 175 -2.31 -6.99 -37.49
N THR A 176 -1.03 -7.26 -37.72
CA THR A 176 -0.35 -8.50 -38.09
C THR A 176 -1.03 -9.80 -37.63
N THR A 177 -0.65 -10.91 -38.29
CA THR A 177 -1.22 -12.28 -38.38
C THR A 177 -1.71 -13.02 -37.11
N GLU A 178 -1.75 -12.42 -35.92
CA GLU A 178 -2.36 -13.01 -34.72
C GLU A 178 -3.64 -12.27 -34.30
N PRO A 179 -4.63 -12.96 -33.69
CA PRO A 179 -5.87 -12.33 -33.27
C PRO A 179 -5.60 -11.20 -32.26
N ALA A 180 -5.85 -9.95 -32.70
CA ALA A 180 -5.65 -8.74 -31.91
C ALA A 180 -6.26 -8.89 -30.50
N PRO A 181 -5.43 -8.91 -29.45
CA PRO A 181 -5.94 -9.01 -28.10
C PRO A 181 -6.50 -7.64 -27.71
N THR A 182 -7.79 -7.39 -27.97
CA THR A 182 -8.62 -6.27 -27.44
C THR A 182 -7.95 -5.49 -26.30
N ALA A 183 -7.69 -4.18 -26.43
CA ALA A 183 -6.95 -3.38 -25.43
C ALA A 183 -7.28 -3.79 -23.96
N PRO A 184 -6.27 -4.14 -23.12
CA PRO A 184 -6.54 -4.55 -21.75
C PRO A 184 -7.26 -3.43 -20.99
N PRO A 185 -8.23 -3.76 -20.11
CA PRO A 185 -8.80 -2.74 -19.24
C PRO A 185 -7.66 -2.14 -18.42
N LEU A 186 -7.61 -0.81 -18.34
CA LEU A 186 -6.67 -0.09 -17.48
C LEU A 186 -7.01 -0.45 -16.02
N THR A 187 -6.42 -1.54 -15.53
CA THR A 187 -6.56 -2.01 -14.15
C THR A 187 -5.37 -1.51 -13.32
N ILE A 188 -5.54 -1.44 -12.00
CA ILE A 188 -4.45 -1.03 -11.11
C ILE A 188 -3.21 -1.95 -11.20
N PRO A 189 -3.32 -3.29 -11.24
CA PRO A 189 -2.15 -4.17 -11.42
C PRO A 189 -1.41 -3.94 -12.75
N TYR A 190 -2.17 -3.76 -13.84
CA TYR A 190 -1.61 -3.41 -15.15
C TYR A 190 -0.84 -2.09 -15.09
N LEU A 191 -1.46 -1.05 -14.55
CA LEU A 191 -0.82 0.27 -14.41
C LEU A 191 0.37 0.25 -13.46
N THR A 192 0.36 -0.60 -12.43
CA THR A 192 1.50 -0.78 -11.54
C THR A 192 2.70 -1.27 -12.34
N THR A 193 2.51 -2.33 -13.13
CA THR A 193 3.58 -2.89 -13.98
C THR A 193 4.03 -1.88 -15.03
N LEU A 194 3.08 -1.22 -15.70
CA LEU A 194 3.36 -0.21 -16.73
C LEU A 194 4.13 0.98 -16.15
N SER A 195 3.74 1.47 -14.97
CA SER A 195 4.40 2.60 -14.29
C SER A 195 5.81 2.22 -13.83
N LEU A 196 6.02 0.99 -13.35
CA LEU A 196 7.35 0.50 -12.97
C LEU A 196 8.29 0.39 -14.17
N LEU A 197 7.80 -0.12 -15.30
CA LEU A 197 8.59 -0.12 -16.54
C LEU A 197 8.90 1.30 -17.00
N ALA A 198 7.91 2.20 -16.97
CA ALA A 198 8.14 3.58 -17.36
C ALA A 198 9.14 4.29 -16.43
N ASP A 199 9.11 4.00 -15.12
CA ASP A 199 10.10 4.52 -14.18
C ASP A 199 11.52 4.00 -14.49
N ARG A 200 11.66 2.69 -14.72
CA ARG A 200 12.92 2.04 -15.13
C ARG A 200 13.53 2.66 -16.38
N PHE A 201 12.70 2.97 -17.39
CA PHE A 201 13.14 3.65 -18.62
C PHE A 201 12.98 5.17 -18.57
N SER A 202 12.74 5.75 -17.39
CA SER A 202 12.60 7.20 -17.16
C SER A 202 11.58 7.92 -18.07
N CYS A 203 10.49 7.26 -18.45
CA CYS A 203 9.46 7.77 -19.36
C CYS A 203 8.06 7.87 -18.71
N THR A 204 7.99 7.99 -17.37
CA THR A 204 6.73 8.21 -16.63
C THR A 204 5.89 9.43 -17.09
N PRO A 205 6.47 10.56 -17.58
CA PRO A 205 5.66 11.69 -18.05
C PRO A 205 4.72 11.32 -19.20
N SER A 206 5.12 10.36 -20.04
CA SER A 206 4.31 9.85 -21.15
C SER A 206 3.04 9.13 -20.69
N LEU A 207 3.03 8.64 -19.43
CA LEU A 207 1.90 7.93 -18.84
C LEU A 207 0.99 8.82 -17.98
N SER A 208 1.45 10.00 -17.56
CA SER A 208 0.72 10.89 -16.64
C SER A 208 -0.68 11.30 -17.13
N ARG A 209 -0.87 11.39 -18.46
CA ARG A 209 -2.15 11.76 -19.09
C ARG A 209 -3.07 10.57 -19.37
N LEU A 210 -2.54 9.35 -19.30
CA LEU A 210 -3.28 8.12 -19.62
C LEU A 210 -4.54 7.93 -18.75
N PRO A 211 -4.50 8.15 -17.41
CA PRO A 211 -5.67 8.07 -16.55
C PRO A 211 -6.85 8.97 -16.94
N SER A 212 -6.55 10.11 -17.55
CA SER A 212 -7.52 11.18 -17.84
C SER A 212 -7.96 11.21 -19.30
N SER A 213 -7.15 10.64 -20.21
CA SER A 213 -7.33 10.74 -21.66
C SER A 213 -8.10 9.57 -22.28
N SER A 214 -8.35 8.47 -21.57
CA SER A 214 -8.99 7.27 -22.13
C SER A 214 -10.51 7.41 -22.23
N SER A 215 -10.99 8.14 -23.25
CA SER A 215 -12.43 8.27 -23.57
C SER A 215 -13.13 6.92 -23.79
N HIS A 216 -12.41 5.92 -24.31
CA HIS A 216 -12.96 4.60 -24.65
C HIS A 216 -12.87 3.57 -23.51
N THR A 217 -11.98 3.75 -22.53
CA THR A 217 -11.79 2.86 -21.37
C THR A 217 -11.37 3.66 -20.14
N PRO A 218 -12.29 4.38 -19.48
CA PRO A 218 -11.93 5.23 -18.34
C PRO A 218 -11.32 4.39 -17.22
N LEU A 219 -10.15 4.82 -16.73
CA LEU A 219 -9.50 4.18 -15.61
C LEU A 219 -10.35 4.38 -14.34
N LYS A 220 -11.05 3.32 -13.94
CA LYS A 220 -11.82 3.30 -12.70
C LYS A 220 -10.88 2.96 -11.55
N TRP A 221 -10.66 3.91 -10.63
CA TRP A 221 -10.02 3.60 -9.36
C TRP A 221 -10.96 2.70 -8.54
N PRO A 222 -10.60 1.42 -8.33
CA PRO A 222 -11.44 0.50 -7.59
C PRO A 222 -11.51 0.88 -6.11
N ALA A 223 -12.66 0.58 -5.50
CA ALA A 223 -12.80 0.61 -4.05
C ALA A 223 -11.90 -0.46 -3.44
N THR A 224 -11.31 -0.15 -2.28
CA THR A 224 -10.43 -1.07 -1.58
C THR A 224 -11.26 -2.21 -0.98
N PRO A 225 -11.00 -3.48 -1.33
CA PRO A 225 -11.80 -4.59 -0.84
C PRO A 225 -11.49 -4.85 0.63
N THR A 226 -12.49 -4.60 1.46
CA THR A 226 -12.48 -4.91 2.88
C THR A 226 -13.37 -6.10 3.17
N ARG A 227 -13.15 -6.73 4.34
CA ARG A 227 -14.04 -7.77 4.86
C ARG A 227 -14.57 -7.32 6.20
N LEU A 228 -15.87 -7.56 6.43
CA LEU A 228 -16.51 -7.28 7.71
C LEU A 228 -15.86 -8.11 8.82
N THR A 229 -15.63 -7.47 9.96
CA THR A 229 -15.20 -8.14 11.19
C THR A 229 -16.34 -8.98 11.74
N LYS A 230 -16.03 -9.92 12.64
CA LYS A 230 -17.00 -10.88 13.19
C LYS A 230 -18.14 -10.20 13.96
N ASP A 231 -17.82 -9.08 14.59
CA ASP A 231 -18.77 -8.23 15.31
C ASP A 231 -19.66 -7.40 14.36
N GLN A 232 -19.44 -7.49 13.04
CA GLN A 232 -20.16 -6.76 11.97
C GLN A 232 -20.09 -5.22 12.06
N ASP A 233 -19.41 -4.69 13.07
CA ASP A 233 -19.28 -3.25 13.34
C ASP A 233 -17.99 -2.62 12.76
N GLY A 234 -17.24 -3.37 11.95
CA GLY A 234 -15.95 -2.92 11.42
C GLY A 234 -15.48 -3.60 10.15
N HIS A 235 -14.47 -3.01 9.55
CA HIS A 235 -13.80 -3.53 8.37
C HIS A 235 -12.35 -3.84 8.69
N ALA A 236 -11.86 -4.95 8.16
CA ALA A 236 -10.45 -5.28 8.16
C ALA A 236 -9.95 -5.45 6.73
N LEU A 237 -8.70 -5.04 6.52
CA LEU A 237 -8.08 -5.04 5.21
C LEU A 237 -7.72 -6.47 4.81
N THR A 238 -8.24 -6.94 3.69
CA THR A 238 -7.82 -8.24 3.14
C THR A 238 -6.41 -8.16 2.56
N PHE A 239 -5.75 -9.30 2.32
CA PHE A 239 -4.42 -9.29 1.69
C PHE A 239 -4.48 -8.63 0.29
N ALA A 240 -5.46 -9.05 -0.53
CA ALA A 240 -5.70 -8.45 -1.83
C ALA A 240 -6.09 -6.96 -1.74
N GLY A 241 -6.75 -6.54 -0.66
CA GLY A 241 -7.06 -5.15 -0.41
C GLY A 241 -5.85 -4.31 -0.09
N GLU A 242 -4.94 -4.83 0.72
CA GLU A 242 -3.66 -4.18 1.01
C GLU A 242 -2.78 -4.09 -0.24
N GLU A 243 -2.72 -5.18 -1.02
CA GLU A 243 -2.02 -5.24 -2.29
C GLU A 243 -2.51 -4.16 -3.24
N LEU A 244 -3.81 -4.10 -3.47
CA LEU A 244 -4.43 -3.08 -4.31
C LEU A 244 -4.16 -1.66 -3.79
N LEU A 245 -4.14 -1.47 -2.48
CA LEU A 245 -3.93 -0.15 -1.88
C LEU A 245 -2.48 0.32 -2.02
N ARG A 246 -1.50 -0.57 -1.81
CA ARG A 246 -0.08 -0.30 -2.07
C ARG A 246 0.17 0.01 -3.55
N GLN A 247 -0.45 -0.75 -4.46
CA GLN A 247 -0.42 -0.46 -5.90
C GLN A 247 -1.03 0.91 -6.24
N LYS A 248 -2.18 1.27 -5.63
CA LYS A 248 -2.79 2.60 -5.79
C LYS A 248 -1.82 3.71 -5.37
N ILE A 249 -1.13 3.55 -4.23
CA ILE A 249 -0.13 4.51 -3.75
C ILE A 249 1.02 4.62 -4.75
N LEU A 250 1.61 3.49 -5.15
CA LEU A 250 2.75 3.48 -6.07
C LEU A 250 2.41 4.10 -7.44
N VAL A 251 1.30 3.71 -8.06
CA VAL A 251 0.86 4.28 -9.34
C VAL A 251 0.63 5.78 -9.20
N SER A 252 -0.02 6.21 -8.11
CA SER A 252 -0.23 7.64 -7.88
C SER A 252 1.03 8.43 -7.58
N TRP A 253 2.07 7.76 -7.05
CA TRP A 253 3.38 8.34 -6.82
C TRP A 253 4.14 8.54 -8.12
N LEU A 254 4.25 7.48 -8.93
CA LEU A 254 5.03 7.45 -10.18
C LEU A 254 4.39 8.30 -11.29
N LEU A 255 3.05 8.36 -11.34
CA LEU A 255 2.31 9.12 -12.35
C LEU A 255 1.89 10.52 -11.89
N ASP A 256 2.37 10.97 -10.72
CA ASP A 256 2.04 12.27 -10.10
C ASP A 256 0.53 12.56 -10.03
N LEU A 257 -0.22 11.69 -9.34
CA LEU A 257 -1.66 11.80 -9.15
C LEU A 257 -1.99 12.19 -7.69
N PRO A 258 -1.86 13.48 -7.30
CA PRO A 258 -1.81 13.90 -5.90
C PRO A 258 -3.07 13.55 -5.09
N LEU A 259 -4.26 13.75 -5.65
CA LEU A 259 -5.51 13.43 -4.94
C LEU A 259 -5.70 11.93 -4.72
N LYS A 260 -5.25 11.10 -5.67
CA LYS A 260 -5.30 9.64 -5.55
C LYS A 260 -4.29 9.15 -4.51
N PHE A 261 -3.10 9.76 -4.50
CA PHE A 261 -2.05 9.51 -3.52
C PHE A 261 -2.52 9.84 -2.09
N GLN A 262 -3.09 11.03 -1.90
CA GLN A 262 -3.64 11.47 -0.61
C GLN A 262 -4.74 10.53 -0.11
N SER A 263 -5.68 10.13 -0.98
CA SER A 263 -6.74 9.19 -0.61
C SER A 263 -6.17 7.82 -0.22
N ALA A 264 -5.25 7.27 -1.02
CA ALA A 264 -4.73 5.93 -0.82
C ALA A 264 -3.83 5.83 0.43
N THR A 265 -3.00 6.85 0.70
CA THR A 265 -2.19 6.92 1.93
C THR A 265 -3.07 7.03 3.18
N ARG A 266 -4.13 7.86 3.13
CA ARG A 266 -5.11 7.94 4.23
C ARG A 266 -5.76 6.60 4.51
N GLU A 267 -6.26 5.93 3.48
CA GLU A 267 -6.87 4.61 3.60
C GLU A 267 -5.89 3.61 4.24
N LEU A 268 -4.62 3.60 3.81
CA LEU A 268 -3.64 2.64 4.33
C LEU A 268 -3.30 2.93 5.80
N ILE A 269 -3.20 4.18 6.20
CA ILE A 269 -3.01 4.56 7.62
C ILE A 269 -4.18 4.08 8.47
N LEU A 270 -5.42 4.33 8.02
CA LEU A 270 -6.62 3.99 8.76
C LEU A 270 -6.87 2.48 8.84
N TYR A 271 -6.67 1.74 7.74
CA TYR A 271 -6.81 0.30 7.75
C TYR A 271 -5.63 -0.41 8.39
N GLY A 272 -4.43 0.11 8.22
CA GLY A 272 -3.20 -0.52 8.63
C GLY A 272 -2.61 -1.47 7.59
N SER A 273 -1.45 -2.02 7.92
CA SER A 273 -0.71 -2.93 7.07
C SER A 273 -0.21 -4.12 7.87
N ARG A 274 -0.15 -5.28 7.21
CA ARG A 274 0.50 -6.49 7.74
C ARG A 274 1.99 -6.32 7.94
N ARG A 275 2.63 -5.32 7.31
CA ARG A 275 4.06 -5.03 7.52
C ARG A 275 4.33 -4.28 8.82
N TRP A 276 3.32 -3.62 9.38
CA TRP A 276 3.46 -2.77 10.56
C TRP A 276 3.22 -3.56 11.87
N THR A 277 3.36 -4.88 11.85
CA THR A 277 3.23 -5.73 13.05
C THR A 277 4.49 -5.66 13.91
N LEU A 278 4.31 -5.69 15.23
CA LEU A 278 5.37 -5.64 16.25
C LEU A 278 6.38 -6.80 16.18
N SER A 279 6.07 -7.86 15.43
CA SER A 279 6.88 -9.07 15.25
C SER A 279 7.74 -9.09 13.97
N ALA A 280 7.63 -8.09 13.09
CA ALA A 280 8.46 -8.02 11.90
C ALA A 280 9.88 -7.57 12.28
N SER A 281 10.70 -8.52 12.76
CA SER A 281 12.14 -8.30 12.94
C SER A 281 12.80 -7.94 11.60
N PRO A 282 13.70 -6.95 11.56
CA PRO A 282 14.55 -6.69 10.39
C PRO A 282 15.35 -7.93 9.91
N GLU A 283 15.60 -8.89 10.81
CA GLU A 283 16.39 -10.10 10.53
C GLU A 283 15.61 -11.16 9.74
N ASP A 284 14.27 -11.09 9.72
CA ASP A 284 13.43 -11.93 8.86
C ASP A 284 13.52 -11.56 7.37
N TYR A 285 14.19 -10.45 7.06
CA TYR A 285 14.48 -9.97 5.70
C TYR A 285 15.87 -10.38 5.19
N SER A 286 16.58 -11.30 5.85
CA SER A 286 17.85 -11.78 5.32
C SER A 286 17.66 -12.50 3.98
N GLU A 287 18.31 -11.90 2.98
CA GLU A 287 18.47 -12.34 1.61
C GLU A 287 19.31 -13.64 1.58
N SER A 288 18.68 -14.78 1.81
CA SER A 288 19.31 -16.08 1.59
C SER A 288 18.32 -17.02 0.90
N ASP A 289 18.44 -17.18 -0.42
CA ASP A 289 18.81 -18.48 -1.01
C ASP A 289 18.95 -18.36 -2.55
N TYR A 290 20.07 -17.81 -2.99
CA TYR A 290 20.66 -18.22 -4.27
C TYR A 290 21.74 -19.24 -3.93
N THR A 291 21.61 -20.46 -4.46
CA THR A 291 22.49 -21.64 -4.33
C THR A 291 22.20 -22.52 -3.09
N SER A 292 21.51 -23.66 -3.23
CA SER A 292 22.10 -24.90 -3.78
C SER A 292 21.09 -26.07 -3.85
N ASP A 293 21.45 -27.13 -4.59
CA ASP A 293 20.72 -28.38 -4.88
C ASP A 293 20.03 -29.12 -3.70
N PRO A 294 19.06 -30.02 -3.97
CA PRO A 294 18.26 -30.68 -2.94
C PRO A 294 19.03 -31.81 -2.25
N VAL A 295 19.27 -31.67 -0.95
CA VAL A 295 19.63 -32.81 -0.08
C VAL A 295 18.35 -33.35 0.58
N PRO A 296 18.06 -34.66 0.48
CA PRO A 296 16.87 -35.24 1.10
C PRO A 296 17.21 -35.82 2.48
N HIS A 297 16.87 -35.13 3.58
CA HIS A 297 16.82 -35.78 4.90
C HIS A 297 15.75 -35.19 5.86
N HIS A 298 14.90 -36.13 6.30
CA HIS A 298 14.07 -36.21 7.52
C HIS A 298 12.87 -35.26 7.77
N PRO A 299 11.72 -35.81 8.22
CA PRO A 299 10.51 -35.03 8.48
C PRO A 299 10.46 -34.64 9.97
N GLU A 300 11.20 -33.60 10.36
CA GLU A 300 10.90 -32.88 11.59
C GLU A 300 9.97 -31.72 11.28
N LYS A 301 8.83 -31.70 11.97
CA LYS A 301 7.79 -30.67 11.88
C LYS A 301 8.30 -29.33 12.43
N TYR A 302 9.18 -28.68 11.69
CA TYR A 302 9.34 -27.25 11.79
C TYR A 302 8.17 -26.61 11.04
N THR A 303 7.25 -25.99 11.77
CA THR A 303 6.30 -25.02 11.22
C THR A 303 7.07 -23.75 10.86
N GLY A 304 7.98 -23.88 9.89
CA GLY A 304 8.75 -22.78 9.32
C GLY A 304 7.79 -21.72 8.81
N ASN A 305 8.10 -20.48 9.18
CA ASN A 305 7.32 -19.28 8.98
C ASN A 305 6.70 -19.23 7.57
N LYS A 306 5.41 -19.58 7.44
CA LYS A 306 4.62 -19.51 6.19
C LYS A 306 4.56 -18.09 5.59
N TYR A 307 5.07 -17.09 6.31
CA TYR A 307 5.07 -15.68 5.94
C TYR A 307 6.28 -15.26 5.07
N LYS A 308 7.38 -16.03 5.04
CA LYS A 308 8.63 -15.66 4.32
C LYS A 308 8.50 -15.52 2.79
N HIS A 309 7.38 -15.93 2.19
CA HIS A 309 7.19 -15.90 0.73
C HIS A 309 6.06 -15.00 0.23
N LYS A 310 5.40 -14.23 1.12
CA LYS A 310 4.15 -13.52 0.74
C LYS A 310 4.36 -12.11 0.18
N TYR A 311 5.57 -11.54 0.30
CA TYR A 311 5.88 -10.15 -0.05
C TYR A 311 7.06 -10.03 -1.03
N LYS A 312 6.99 -10.71 -2.18
CA LYS A 312 8.17 -10.89 -3.04
C LYS A 312 8.42 -9.77 -4.06
N ALA A 313 7.41 -8.97 -4.41
CA ALA A 313 7.62 -7.86 -5.35
C ALA A 313 8.33 -6.69 -4.65
N LYS A 314 9.41 -6.17 -5.24
CA LYS A 314 10.15 -5.02 -4.66
C LYS A 314 9.25 -3.80 -4.43
N TRP A 315 8.24 -3.60 -5.28
CA TRP A 315 7.27 -2.50 -5.12
C TRP A 315 6.38 -2.60 -3.89
N TRP A 316 6.36 -3.75 -3.20
CA TRP A 316 5.63 -3.88 -1.95
C TRP A 316 6.18 -2.96 -0.87
N SER A 317 7.44 -2.52 -0.95
CA SER A 317 7.97 -1.45 -0.09
C SER A 317 7.69 -0.08 -0.73
N LEU A 318 7.05 0.82 0.03
CA LEU A 318 6.81 2.17 -0.45
C LEU A 318 8.13 2.98 -0.46
N PRO A 319 8.35 3.84 -1.47
CA PRO A 319 9.61 4.56 -1.64
C PRO A 319 9.81 5.68 -0.61
N ASP A 320 11.01 6.27 -0.58
CA ASP A 320 11.25 7.60 0.01
C ASP A 320 10.86 7.75 1.50
N LEU A 321 11.12 6.71 2.31
CA LEU A 321 10.75 6.64 3.74
C LEU A 321 9.24 6.77 3.99
N LEU A 322 8.42 6.69 2.94
CA LEU A 322 6.97 6.81 3.05
C LEU A 322 6.39 5.66 3.88
N GLU A 323 6.95 4.46 3.77
CA GLU A 323 6.52 3.31 4.58
C GLU A 323 6.61 3.61 6.08
N ASP A 324 7.74 4.15 6.53
CA ASP A 324 8.00 4.47 7.93
C ASP A 324 7.09 5.60 8.42
N GLU A 325 6.90 6.64 7.60
CA GLU A 325 5.99 7.75 7.93
C GLU A 325 4.54 7.27 8.07
N LEU A 326 4.02 6.46 7.15
CA LEU A 326 2.64 5.96 7.22
C LEU A 326 2.45 5.05 8.44
N SER A 327 3.44 4.20 8.72
CA SER A 327 3.46 3.34 9.92
C SER A 327 3.47 4.18 11.21
N TYR A 328 4.31 5.22 11.26
CA TYR A 328 4.44 6.11 12.41
C TYR A 328 3.15 6.90 12.66
N ARG A 329 2.53 7.46 11.61
CA ARG A 329 1.23 8.13 11.70
C ARG A 329 0.18 7.21 12.29
N ARG A 330 0.05 5.97 11.78
CA ARG A 330 -0.88 5.00 12.35
C ARG A 330 -0.59 4.72 13.82
N THR A 331 0.67 4.55 14.18
CA THR A 331 1.10 4.30 15.56
C THR A 331 0.66 5.44 16.48
N CYS A 332 0.79 6.69 16.04
CA CYS A 332 0.27 7.85 16.76
C CYS A 332 -1.26 7.79 16.92
N LEU A 333 -2.01 7.46 15.86
CA LEU A 333 -3.48 7.31 15.95
C LEU A 333 -3.90 6.22 16.94
N LEU A 334 -3.23 5.06 16.90
CA LEU A 334 -3.48 3.95 17.82
C LEU A 334 -3.10 4.32 19.25
N SER A 335 -2.02 5.09 19.45
CA SER A 335 -1.59 5.58 20.76
C SER A 335 -2.63 6.48 21.40
N VAL A 336 -3.21 7.42 20.62
CA VAL A 336 -4.35 8.23 21.07
C VAL A 336 -5.51 7.35 21.50
N LEU A 337 -5.94 6.39 20.67
CA LEU A 337 -7.07 5.51 20.98
C LEU A 337 -6.80 4.64 22.22
N ALA A 338 -5.58 4.11 22.36
CA ALA A 338 -5.18 3.30 23.51
C ALA A 338 -5.06 4.13 24.80
N SER A 339 -4.76 5.43 24.69
CA SER A 339 -4.65 6.33 25.85
C SER A 339 -6.00 6.57 26.54
N ILE A 340 -7.12 6.52 25.82
CA ILE A 340 -8.46 6.77 26.35
C ILE A 340 -8.85 5.76 27.44
N PRO A 341 -8.94 4.44 27.16
CA PRO A 341 -9.26 3.46 28.19
C PRO A 341 -8.19 3.41 29.28
N ARG A 342 -6.91 3.61 28.94
CA ARG A 342 -5.81 3.67 29.91
C ARG A 342 -6.01 4.81 30.93
N HIS A 343 -6.38 5.99 30.46
CA HIS A 343 -6.64 7.16 31.31
C HIS A 343 -7.77 6.87 32.29
N PHE A 344 -8.93 6.45 31.79
CA PHE A 344 -10.06 6.16 32.66
C PHE A 344 -9.75 5.01 33.64
N LEU A 345 -9.10 3.93 33.20
CA LEU A 345 -8.69 2.86 34.13
C LEU A 345 -7.79 3.41 35.25
N ARG A 346 -6.81 4.26 34.92
CA ARG A 346 -5.94 4.89 35.91
C ARG A 346 -6.72 5.75 36.91
N LEU A 347 -7.72 6.52 36.46
CA LEU A 347 -8.57 7.34 37.34
C LEU A 347 -9.32 6.51 38.39
N TYR A 348 -9.72 5.28 38.06
CA TYR A 348 -10.47 4.41 38.97
C TYR A 348 -9.58 3.43 39.78
N ILE A 349 -8.40 3.05 39.26
CA ILE A 349 -7.48 2.09 39.92
C ILE A 349 -6.60 2.76 40.96
N VAL A 350 -6.12 3.98 40.71
CA VAL A 350 -5.20 4.69 41.61
C VAL A 350 -5.97 5.81 42.30
N PRO A 351 -6.49 5.62 43.53
CA PRO A 351 -7.33 6.63 44.20
C PRO A 351 -6.56 7.87 44.68
N ALA A 352 -5.25 7.98 44.41
CA ALA A 352 -4.37 8.97 45.03
C ALA A 352 -3.94 10.06 44.05
N ALA A 353 -4.69 11.16 44.07
CA ALA A 353 -4.35 12.57 43.79
C ALA A 353 -5.62 13.39 43.42
N GLN A 354 -6.63 12.72 42.85
CA GLN A 354 -7.75 13.36 42.13
C GLN A 354 -9.12 13.18 42.82
N GLY A 355 -9.17 12.38 43.90
CA GLY A 355 -10.37 12.10 44.70
C GLY A 355 -11.34 11.10 44.07
N ARG A 356 -12.42 10.78 44.80
CA ARG A 356 -13.53 9.92 44.32
C ARG A 356 -14.07 10.42 42.97
N GLN A 357 -14.34 9.51 42.04
CA GLN A 357 -14.84 9.84 40.70
C GLN A 357 -16.35 10.08 40.75
N CYS A 358 -17.09 9.30 41.55
CA CYS A 358 -18.47 9.61 41.88
C CYS A 358 -18.53 10.85 42.78
N LYS A 359 -19.03 11.96 42.22
CA LYS A 359 -19.18 13.26 42.91
C LYS A 359 -20.55 13.46 43.58
N LEU A 360 -21.44 12.47 43.53
CA LEU A 360 -22.81 12.60 44.03
C LEU A 360 -22.91 12.63 45.56
N GLY A 361 -21.86 12.24 46.29
CA GLY A 361 -21.78 12.41 47.74
C GLY A 361 -22.61 11.42 48.58
N TYR A 362 -23.28 10.45 47.94
CA TYR A 362 -23.98 9.36 48.64
C TYR A 362 -23.01 8.41 49.35
N GLU A 363 -23.48 7.70 50.37
CA GLU A 363 -22.69 6.64 51.04
C GLU A 363 -22.26 5.55 50.05
N SER A 364 -23.10 5.26 49.06
CA SER A 364 -22.81 4.32 47.96
C SER A 364 -21.86 4.86 46.89
N SER A 365 -21.34 6.08 47.01
CA SER A 365 -20.41 6.67 46.02
C SER A 365 -19.11 5.88 45.89
N ALA A 366 -18.59 5.32 46.99
CA ALA A 366 -17.39 4.47 46.94
C ALA A 366 -17.68 3.14 46.22
N SER A 367 -18.85 2.54 46.50
CA SER A 367 -19.32 1.34 45.82
C SER A 367 -19.57 1.60 44.33
N CYS A 368 -20.03 2.80 43.96
CA CYS A 368 -20.19 3.22 42.57
C CYS A 368 -18.84 3.20 41.83
N ASP A 369 -17.77 3.76 42.39
CA ASP A 369 -16.46 3.77 41.73
C ASP A 369 -15.93 2.35 41.48
N SER A 370 -16.01 1.47 42.49
CA SER A 370 -15.62 0.06 42.36
C SER A 370 -16.48 -0.70 41.33
N TYR A 371 -17.78 -0.44 41.32
CA TYR A 371 -18.71 -1.03 40.34
C TYR A 371 -18.36 -0.60 38.91
N GLN A 372 -18.09 0.69 38.69
CA GLN A 372 -17.71 1.21 37.39
C GLN A 372 -16.38 0.64 36.92
N LEU A 373 -15.38 0.50 37.80
CA LEU A 373 -14.11 -0.15 37.46
C LEU A 373 -14.31 -1.60 36.99
N GLY A 374 -15.12 -2.38 37.71
CA GLY A 374 -15.45 -3.75 37.32
C GLY A 374 -16.11 -3.84 35.95
N GLU A 375 -17.07 -2.96 35.68
CA GLU A 375 -17.74 -2.90 34.37
C GLU A 375 -16.80 -2.47 33.24
N MET A 376 -15.86 -1.56 33.50
CA MET A 376 -14.85 -1.16 32.53
C MET A 376 -13.92 -2.32 32.16
N ILE A 377 -13.38 -3.03 33.15
CA ILE A 377 -12.50 -4.19 32.92
C ILE A 377 -13.27 -5.26 32.16
N ARG A 378 -14.50 -5.58 32.59
CA ARG A 378 -15.36 -6.56 31.92
C ARG A 378 -15.59 -6.21 30.46
N PHE A 379 -15.94 -4.96 30.17
CA PHE A 379 -16.16 -4.47 28.80
C PHE A 379 -14.90 -4.59 27.94
N LEU A 380 -13.76 -4.06 28.41
CA LEU A 380 -12.51 -4.04 27.64
C LEU A 380 -11.96 -5.45 27.37
N CYS A 381 -12.04 -6.36 28.36
CA CYS A 381 -11.69 -7.78 28.18
C CYS A 381 -12.61 -8.45 27.15
N THR A 382 -13.93 -8.23 27.26
CA THR A 382 -14.92 -8.82 26.35
C THR A 382 -14.69 -8.38 24.90
N LYS A 383 -14.25 -7.13 24.70
CA LYS A 383 -13.94 -6.56 23.39
C LYS A 383 -12.51 -6.81 22.91
N GLY A 384 -11.69 -7.52 23.68
CA GLY A 384 -10.30 -7.82 23.31
C GLY A 384 -9.39 -6.59 23.24
N LEU A 385 -9.76 -5.49 23.92
CA LEU A 385 -8.96 -4.25 24.00
C LEU A 385 -8.04 -4.21 25.21
N PHE A 386 -8.23 -5.15 26.15
CA PHE A 386 -7.44 -5.29 27.36
C PHE A 386 -7.24 -6.78 27.65
N ALA A 387 -6.01 -7.15 28.00
CA ALA A 387 -5.67 -8.48 28.46
C ALA A 387 -4.91 -8.35 29.78
N LEU A 388 -5.31 -9.16 30.77
CA LEU A 388 -4.55 -9.29 32.00
C LEU A 388 -3.45 -10.33 31.77
N VAL A 389 -2.20 -9.92 32.01
CA VAL A 389 -1.02 -10.77 31.89
C VAL A 389 -0.46 -10.99 33.29
N ASP A 390 -0.39 -12.24 33.73
CA ASP A 390 0.27 -12.58 34.99
C ASP A 390 1.80 -12.66 34.82
N PHE A 391 2.53 -12.88 35.92
CA PHE A 391 3.99 -12.91 35.91
C PHE A 391 4.61 -14.20 35.38
N SER A 392 3.80 -15.15 34.90
CA SER A 392 4.31 -16.41 34.36
C SER A 392 4.84 -16.22 32.94
N PRO A 393 5.99 -16.83 32.58
CA PRO A 393 6.51 -16.77 31.22
C PRO A 393 5.49 -17.16 30.13
N PRO A 394 4.67 -18.23 30.30
CA PRO A 394 3.65 -18.58 29.31
C PRO A 394 2.59 -17.50 29.09
N SER A 395 2.26 -16.71 30.12
CA SER A 395 1.29 -15.61 29.98
C SER A 395 1.88 -14.43 29.21
N PHE A 396 3.17 -14.13 29.39
CA PHE A 396 3.87 -13.16 28.53
C PHE A 396 3.96 -13.65 27.08
N ASP A 397 4.32 -14.92 26.86
CA ASP A 397 4.40 -15.51 25.52
C ASP A 397 3.01 -15.50 24.84
N ARG A 398 1.94 -15.80 25.57
CA ARG A 398 0.56 -15.69 25.07
C ARG A 398 0.18 -14.25 24.76
N ALA A 399 0.56 -13.30 25.60
CA ALA A 399 0.32 -11.89 25.33
C ALA A 399 1.02 -11.48 24.02
N ILE A 400 2.29 -11.85 23.83
CA ILE A 400 3.07 -11.55 22.63
C ILE A 400 2.50 -12.25 21.38
N THR A 401 2.24 -13.56 21.45
CA THR A 401 1.70 -14.36 20.34
C THR A 401 0.27 -14.00 19.94
N GLN A 402 -0.54 -13.46 20.88
CA GLN A 402 -1.87 -12.90 20.61
C GLN A 402 -1.81 -11.65 19.69
N TYR A 403 -0.67 -10.99 19.58
CA TYR A 403 -0.44 -9.89 18.64
C TYR A 403 0.27 -10.33 17.35
N ASP A 404 0.87 -11.53 17.32
CA ASP A 404 1.58 -12.13 16.17
C ASP A 404 0.70 -13.10 15.33
N GLY A 405 -0.62 -12.95 15.43
CA GLY A 405 -1.57 -13.76 14.64
C GLY A 405 -1.91 -15.14 15.22
N GLY A 406 -1.47 -15.47 16.44
CA GLY A 406 -1.90 -16.65 17.18
C GLY A 406 -3.15 -16.37 18.02
N GLU A 407 -4.15 -17.27 17.98
CA GLU A 407 -5.34 -17.40 18.85
C GLU A 407 -6.11 -16.15 19.36
N ASN A 408 -5.82 -14.95 18.86
CA ASN A 408 -6.55 -13.74 19.25
C ASN A 408 -8.01 -13.92 18.82
N PRO A 409 -9.00 -13.72 19.70
CA PRO A 409 -10.42 -13.74 19.34
C PRO A 409 -10.75 -12.86 18.12
N LEU A 410 -9.99 -11.78 17.90
CA LEU A 410 -10.07 -10.89 16.75
C LEU A 410 -9.25 -11.37 15.52
N ALA A 411 -8.20 -12.17 15.70
CA ALA A 411 -7.32 -12.66 14.63
C ALA A 411 -7.55 -14.14 14.22
N LYS A 412 -8.54 -14.84 14.81
CA LYS A 412 -8.85 -16.27 14.58
C LYS A 412 -9.06 -16.71 13.12
N ASN A 413 -9.08 -15.78 12.18
CA ASN A 413 -9.07 -16.06 10.75
C ASN A 413 -7.77 -15.49 10.16
N ASN A 414 -6.81 -16.38 9.85
CA ASN A 414 -5.47 -16.12 9.29
C ASN A 414 -5.40 -15.22 8.02
N ASP A 415 -6.52 -14.70 7.52
CA ASP A 415 -6.60 -13.83 6.34
C ASP A 415 -6.89 -12.35 6.67
N LEU A 416 -7.41 -12.03 7.86
CA LEU A 416 -7.87 -10.69 8.23
C LEU A 416 -6.76 -9.80 8.85
N GLY A 417 -5.62 -10.40 9.21
CA GLY A 417 -4.54 -9.75 9.96
C GLY A 417 -4.98 -9.36 11.38
N GLY A 418 -4.01 -9.16 12.28
CA GLY A 418 -4.28 -8.84 13.69
C GLY A 418 -4.73 -7.39 13.89
N ILE A 419 -4.54 -6.88 15.11
CA ILE A 419 -4.80 -5.47 15.48
C ILE A 419 -4.08 -4.49 14.54
N SER A 420 -2.98 -4.89 13.91
CA SER A 420 -2.21 -4.12 12.93
C SER A 420 -2.99 -3.76 11.66
N THR A 421 -4.01 -4.54 11.27
CA THR A 421 -4.83 -4.32 10.04
C THR A 421 -6.30 -4.04 10.33
N MET A 422 -6.63 -3.78 11.60
CA MET A 422 -7.96 -3.38 12.02
C MET A 422 -8.18 -1.88 11.76
N GLU A 423 -9.31 -1.50 11.19
CA GLU A 423 -9.58 -0.09 10.89
C GLU A 423 -9.64 0.77 12.16
N ILE A 424 -8.98 1.94 12.14
CA ILE A 424 -8.99 2.92 13.24
C ILE A 424 -10.42 3.30 13.66
N ASN A 425 -11.32 3.53 12.70
CA ASN A 425 -12.72 3.86 13.01
C ASN A 425 -13.46 2.70 13.70
N HIS A 426 -13.04 1.46 13.47
CA HIS A 426 -13.63 0.33 14.18
C HIS A 426 -13.30 0.34 15.67
N PHE A 427 -12.09 0.75 16.07
CA PHE A 427 -11.77 0.95 17.49
C PHE A 427 -12.66 2.03 18.12
N VAL A 428 -12.90 3.13 17.42
CA VAL A 428 -13.83 4.18 17.87
C VAL A 428 -15.24 3.59 18.03
N ALA A 429 -15.71 2.81 17.05
CA ALA A 429 -17.01 2.15 17.10
C ALA A 429 -17.11 1.18 18.30
N ILE A 430 -16.09 0.35 18.54
CA ILE A 430 -16.03 -0.55 19.69
C ILE A 430 -16.11 0.25 20.99
N LEU A 431 -15.27 1.28 21.18
CA LEU A 431 -15.28 2.09 22.40
C LEU A 431 -16.64 2.78 22.62
N ARG A 432 -17.35 3.19 21.57
CA ARG A 432 -18.72 3.74 21.67
C ARG A 432 -19.75 2.74 22.18
N GLN A 433 -19.47 1.44 22.16
CA GLN A 433 -20.35 0.41 22.73
C GLN A 433 -20.20 0.27 24.26
N CYS A 434 -19.39 1.11 24.89
CA CYS A 434 -19.25 1.11 26.35
C CYS A 434 -20.61 1.24 27.04
N PRO A 435 -20.88 0.39 28.05
CA PRO A 435 -22.20 0.36 28.68
C PRO A 435 -22.44 1.58 29.57
N SER A 436 -23.71 1.89 29.81
CA SER A 436 -24.18 2.93 30.75
C SER A 436 -24.73 2.34 32.04
N TYR A 437 -24.21 1.19 32.49
CA TYR A 437 -24.73 0.52 33.68
C TYR A 437 -24.48 1.38 34.92
N GLN A 438 -25.45 1.39 35.81
CA GLN A 438 -25.44 2.13 37.06
C GLN A 438 -25.62 1.14 38.20
N ILE A 439 -24.97 1.41 39.35
CA ILE A 439 -25.11 0.55 40.53
C ILE A 439 -26.55 0.57 41.07
N ASP A 440 -27.20 1.74 41.01
CA ASP A 440 -28.60 1.94 41.40
C ASP A 440 -29.18 3.19 40.71
N ARG A 441 -30.45 3.48 40.98
CA ARG A 441 -31.20 4.63 40.43
C ARG A 441 -30.66 6.01 40.85
N HIS A 442 -29.86 6.09 41.91
CA HIS A 442 -29.34 7.35 42.43
C HIS A 442 -28.05 7.78 41.70
N HIS A 443 -27.41 6.88 40.96
CA HIS A 443 -26.17 7.12 40.24
C HIS A 443 -26.39 7.43 38.75
N THR A 444 -27.39 8.26 38.46
CA THR A 444 -27.62 8.74 37.10
C THR A 444 -26.43 9.55 36.60
N ASN A 445 -26.00 9.30 35.37
CA ASN A 445 -24.82 9.92 34.72
C ASN A 445 -23.44 9.52 35.29
N CYS A 446 -23.37 8.67 36.31
CA CYS A 446 -22.11 8.03 36.69
C CYS A 446 -21.67 7.00 35.64
N GLY A 447 -20.36 6.91 35.43
CA GLY A 447 -19.74 5.84 34.64
C GLY A 447 -19.00 6.28 33.39
N LEU A 448 -18.35 5.30 32.76
CA LEU A 448 -17.40 5.52 31.66
C LEU A 448 -18.07 6.16 30.43
N ARG A 449 -19.28 5.71 30.06
CA ARG A 449 -19.92 6.12 28.80
C ARG A 449 -20.12 7.63 28.70
N THR A 450 -20.68 8.26 29.73
CA THR A 450 -20.96 9.71 29.75
C THR A 450 -19.69 10.54 29.54
N ARG A 451 -18.56 10.08 30.10
CA ARG A 451 -17.27 10.77 30.01
C ARG A 451 -16.52 10.48 28.72
N MET A 452 -16.66 9.27 28.18
CA MET A 452 -15.91 8.82 27.02
C MET A 452 -16.53 9.27 25.68
N LEU A 453 -17.86 9.42 25.58
CA LEU A 453 -18.50 9.81 24.31
C LEU A 453 -18.00 11.17 23.76
N PRO A 454 -17.92 12.26 24.54
CA PRO A 454 -17.39 13.53 24.04
C PRO A 454 -15.94 13.44 23.57
N VAL A 455 -15.12 12.62 24.24
CA VAL A 455 -13.74 12.33 23.83
C VAL A 455 -13.70 11.63 22.47
N LEU A 456 -14.54 10.62 22.27
CA LEU A 456 -14.62 9.87 21.02
C LEU A 456 -15.18 10.72 19.87
N ASP A 457 -16.10 11.64 20.14
CA ASP A 457 -16.56 12.64 19.16
C ASP A 457 -15.39 13.55 18.75
N TYR A 458 -14.56 13.95 19.72
CA TYR A 458 -13.39 14.77 19.44
C TYR A 458 -12.35 14.06 18.57
N VAL A 459 -11.98 12.85 18.97
CA VAL A 459 -11.03 12.02 18.21
C VAL A 459 -11.55 11.75 16.80
N GLN A 460 -12.85 11.46 16.64
CA GLN A 460 -13.43 11.22 15.31
C GLN A 460 -13.29 12.43 14.37
N ALA A 461 -13.47 13.66 14.88
CA ALA A 461 -13.27 14.86 14.08
C ALA A 461 -11.80 15.05 13.70
N MET A 462 -10.86 14.77 14.61
CA MET A 462 -9.42 14.87 14.33
C MET A 462 -8.96 13.81 13.33
N LEU A 463 -9.52 12.60 13.36
CA LEU A 463 -9.27 11.54 12.36
C LEU A 463 -9.73 11.94 10.94
N ASN A 464 -10.71 12.85 10.84
CA ASN A 464 -11.19 13.38 9.56
C ASN A 464 -10.35 14.56 9.04
N SER A 465 -9.35 15.01 9.81
CA SER A 465 -8.44 16.07 9.39
C SER A 465 -7.50 15.62 8.27
N GLU A 466 -7.14 16.56 7.38
CA GLU A 466 -6.18 16.34 6.29
C GLU A 466 -4.75 16.08 6.78
N VAL A 467 -4.44 16.26 8.06
CA VAL A 467 -3.10 15.98 8.58
C VAL A 467 -2.80 14.48 8.65
N VAL A 468 -3.83 13.63 8.65
CA VAL A 468 -3.66 12.18 8.65
C VAL A 468 -3.06 11.73 7.32
N LEU A 469 -3.46 12.33 6.19
CA LEU A 469 -2.98 11.96 4.87
C LEU A 469 -1.64 12.60 4.50
N VAL A 470 -0.92 12.03 3.54
CA VAL A 470 0.33 12.60 3.03
C VAL A 470 0.06 13.37 1.73
N LYS A 471 0.41 14.66 1.71
CA LYS A 471 0.31 15.50 0.51
C LYS A 471 1.54 15.29 -0.37
N ARG A 472 1.34 14.82 -1.62
CA ARG A 472 2.44 14.49 -2.56
C ARG A 472 3.44 15.63 -2.75
N ALA A 473 2.94 16.85 -3.00
CA ALA A 473 3.79 18.02 -3.25
C ALA A 473 4.60 18.45 -2.01
N ASP A 474 4.00 18.36 -0.82
CA ASP A 474 4.70 18.69 0.43
C ASP A 474 5.76 17.62 0.75
N TRP A 475 5.44 16.34 0.55
CA TRP A 475 6.36 15.23 0.77
C TRP A 475 7.60 15.26 -0.15
N GLU A 476 7.45 15.82 -1.35
CA GLU A 476 8.54 16.01 -2.30
C GLU A 476 9.44 17.19 -1.93
N LYS A 477 8.83 18.33 -1.59
CA LYS A 477 9.54 19.61 -1.49
C LYS A 477 10.02 19.92 -0.08
N ARG A 478 9.29 19.48 0.94
CA ARG A 478 9.46 19.89 2.34
C ARG A 478 9.24 18.72 3.30
N ARG A 479 9.79 17.54 2.93
CA ARG A 479 9.60 16.28 3.67
C ARG A 479 9.89 16.42 5.16
N GLU A 480 11.04 16.99 5.49
CA GLU A 480 11.49 17.17 6.89
C GLU A 480 10.53 18.06 7.71
N GLU A 481 9.84 19.01 7.08
CA GLU A 481 8.87 19.89 7.75
C GLU A 481 7.51 19.20 8.00
N VAL A 482 7.13 18.25 7.15
CA VAL A 482 5.80 17.62 7.17
C VAL A 482 5.80 16.18 7.69
N SER A 483 6.97 15.56 7.82
CA SER A 483 7.13 14.24 8.42
C SER A 483 6.86 14.29 9.91
N TRP A 484 5.96 13.43 10.38
CA TRP A 484 5.67 13.29 11.80
C TRP A 484 6.86 12.72 12.56
N VAL A 485 7.64 11.85 11.91
CA VAL A 485 8.90 11.29 12.45
C VAL A 485 9.90 12.42 12.70
N SER A 486 10.25 13.18 11.67
CA SER A 486 11.23 14.27 11.77
C SER A 486 10.78 15.37 12.75
N LEU A 487 9.48 15.67 12.82
CA LEU A 487 8.94 16.65 13.77
C LEU A 487 9.10 16.23 15.24
N VAL A 488 9.12 14.94 15.52
CA VAL A 488 9.35 14.41 16.88
C VAL A 488 10.83 14.29 17.18
N GLU A 489 11.64 13.82 16.24
CA GLU A 489 13.10 13.75 16.38
C GLU A 489 13.71 15.13 16.64
N ARG A 490 13.39 16.13 15.81
CA ARG A 490 13.86 17.52 16.01
C ARG A 490 13.47 18.08 17.38
N ARG A 491 12.28 17.71 17.88
CA ARG A 491 11.82 18.14 19.20
C ARG A 491 12.67 17.53 20.32
N GLN A 492 13.06 16.27 20.17
CA GLN A 492 13.92 15.58 21.15
C GLN A 492 15.32 16.22 21.17
N GLU A 493 15.90 16.49 20.00
CA GLU A 493 17.20 17.16 19.86
C GLU A 493 17.22 18.58 20.44
N GLU A 494 16.19 19.40 20.14
CA GLU A 494 16.05 20.76 20.70
C GLU A 494 15.95 20.76 22.24
N GLY A 495 15.42 19.67 22.82
CA GLY A 495 15.33 19.48 24.28
C GLY A 495 16.64 19.08 24.94
N GLU A 496 17.62 18.58 24.17
CA GLU A 496 18.92 18.13 24.68
C GLU A 496 19.98 19.25 24.67
N ASP A 497 19.97 20.13 23.66
CA ASP A 497 20.97 21.20 23.48
C ASP A 497 20.59 22.54 24.17
N GLY A 498 19.35 22.67 24.64
CA GLY A 498 18.84 23.85 25.35
C GLY A 498 19.33 23.97 26.80
N GLY A 499 20.35 24.80 27.03
CA GLY A 499 20.89 25.10 28.36
C GLY A 499 19.82 25.57 29.38
N ARG A 500 19.72 24.84 30.50
CA ARG A 500 19.15 25.26 31.82
C ARG A 500 17.69 25.74 31.90
N GLY A 501 16.85 25.65 30.87
CA GLY A 501 15.41 25.94 30.95
C GLY A 501 14.53 24.78 30.45
N GLU A 502 13.83 24.10 31.36
CA GLU A 502 12.85 23.01 31.10
C GLU A 502 13.32 21.86 30.19
N LYS A 503 14.29 21.08 30.67
CA LYS A 503 14.54 19.73 30.14
C LYS A 503 13.28 18.87 30.18
N GLY A 504 12.85 18.35 29.03
CA GLY A 504 12.07 17.11 28.94
C GLY A 504 10.66 17.10 29.53
N LYS A 505 9.91 18.21 29.48
CA LYS A 505 8.47 18.13 29.80
C LYS A 505 7.72 17.47 28.65
N ASN A 506 7.28 16.22 28.86
CA ASN A 506 6.34 15.52 27.99
C ASN A 506 5.20 16.46 27.59
N ARG A 507 4.90 16.54 26.29
CA ARG A 507 3.74 17.29 25.81
C ARG A 507 2.47 16.54 26.18
N VAL A 508 1.80 17.06 27.20
CA VAL A 508 0.49 16.56 27.63
C VAL A 508 -0.61 17.26 26.84
N PHE A 509 -1.32 16.52 26.00
CA PHE A 509 -2.59 16.96 25.44
C PHE A 509 -3.66 16.93 26.53
N ARG A 510 -4.36 18.04 26.76
CA ARG A 510 -5.45 18.13 27.75
C ARG A 510 -6.78 18.32 27.05
N PHE A 511 -7.69 17.37 27.26
CA PHE A 511 -9.06 17.48 26.80
C PHE A 511 -9.87 18.31 27.78
N THR A 512 -10.49 19.39 27.30
CA THR A 512 -11.29 20.29 28.13
C THR A 512 -12.73 20.36 27.64
N ARG A 513 -13.63 20.84 28.50
CA ARG A 513 -15.03 21.08 28.12
C ARG A 513 -15.16 22.09 26.97
N THR A 514 -14.24 23.05 26.85
CA THR A 514 -14.21 24.00 25.73
C THR A 514 -13.87 23.31 24.41
N LEU A 515 -12.93 22.36 24.40
CA LEU A 515 -12.63 21.55 23.23
C LEU A 515 -13.81 20.65 22.83
N ALA A 516 -14.51 20.08 23.81
CA ALA A 516 -15.70 19.27 23.57
C ALA A 516 -16.84 20.08 22.93
N ALA A 517 -16.97 21.36 23.28
CA ALA A 517 -18.00 22.26 22.78
C ALA A 517 -17.57 23.09 21.56
N ASP A 518 -16.37 22.87 21.02
CA ASP A 518 -15.81 23.69 19.96
C ASP A 518 -16.67 23.60 18.68
N PRO A 519 -17.15 24.72 18.10
CA PRO A 519 -17.98 24.71 16.90
C PRO A 519 -17.30 24.06 15.69
N ARG A 520 -15.96 24.08 15.62
CA ARG A 520 -15.17 23.49 14.53
C ARG A 520 -15.32 21.97 14.48
N MET A 521 -15.79 21.34 15.55
CA MET A 521 -16.08 19.91 15.62
C MET A 521 -17.26 19.48 14.75
N ARG A 522 -18.12 20.41 14.34
CA ARG A 522 -19.32 20.14 13.52
C ARG A 522 -19.05 20.22 12.02
N TYR A 523 -17.96 20.86 11.60
CA TYR A 523 -17.65 21.12 10.20
C TYR A 523 -16.26 20.59 9.86
N ASN A 524 -16.22 19.53 9.04
CA ASN A 524 -14.97 19.00 8.50
C ASN A 524 -14.22 20.10 7.73
N SER A 525 -12.90 20.13 7.87
CA SER A 525 -11.99 21.07 7.18
C SER A 525 -12.08 22.54 7.60
N THR A 526 -12.53 22.84 8.83
CA THR A 526 -12.48 24.21 9.36
C THR A 526 -11.03 24.64 9.68
N LEU A 527 -10.69 25.90 9.40
CA LEU A 527 -9.40 26.50 9.74
C LEU A 527 -9.01 26.22 11.20
N GLY A 528 -7.79 25.72 11.42
CA GLY A 528 -7.24 25.39 12.74
C GLY A 528 -7.44 23.94 13.19
N THR A 529 -8.30 23.15 12.54
CA THR A 529 -8.47 21.70 12.85
C THR A 529 -7.20 20.90 12.62
N SER A 530 -6.38 21.27 11.63
CA SER A 530 -5.07 20.67 11.39
C SER A 530 -4.12 20.84 12.57
N LYS A 531 -4.06 22.03 13.17
CA LYS A 531 -3.21 22.30 14.34
C LYS A 531 -3.66 21.49 15.55
N MET A 532 -4.97 21.48 15.81
CA MET A 532 -5.56 20.69 16.91
C MET A 532 -5.30 19.19 16.75
N ALA A 533 -5.39 18.68 15.52
CA ALA A 533 -5.11 17.29 15.21
C ALA A 533 -3.62 16.96 15.42
N MET A 534 -2.70 17.83 15.00
CA MET A 534 -1.27 17.65 15.25
C MET A 534 -0.92 17.70 16.74
N GLU A 535 -1.52 18.63 17.51
CA GLU A 535 -1.38 18.70 18.97
C GLU A 535 -1.90 17.43 19.66
N LEU A 536 -2.99 16.86 19.16
CA LEU A 536 -3.53 15.61 19.68
C LEU A 536 -2.64 14.40 19.33
N PHE A 537 -2.29 14.23 18.05
CA PHE A 537 -1.66 13.00 17.58
C PHE A 537 -0.16 12.93 17.90
N LEU A 538 0.53 14.07 18.02
CA LEU A 538 1.96 14.15 18.35
C LEU A 538 2.24 14.49 19.82
N ALA A 539 1.25 14.33 20.69
CA ALA A 539 1.43 14.45 22.14
C ALA A 539 2.13 13.21 22.71
N ASP A 540 2.87 13.40 23.79
CA ASP A 540 3.57 12.31 24.50
C ASP A 540 2.64 11.66 25.55
N GLU A 541 1.71 12.46 26.09
CA GLU A 541 0.70 12.03 27.07
C GLU A 541 -0.66 12.68 26.79
N TRP A 542 -1.73 12.03 27.26
CA TRP A 542 -3.10 12.53 27.12
C TRP A 542 -3.82 12.54 28.47
N ASP A 543 -4.35 13.69 28.85
CA ASP A 543 -5.28 13.84 29.96
C ASP A 543 -6.69 14.04 29.38
N TRP A 544 -7.55 13.04 29.57
CA TRP A 544 -8.93 13.05 29.07
C TRP A 544 -9.94 13.59 30.11
N THR A 545 -9.47 14.22 31.19
CA THR A 545 -10.32 14.79 32.23
C THR A 545 -10.88 16.14 31.78
N ALA A 546 -12.17 16.18 31.41
CA ALA A 546 -12.81 17.40 30.93
C ALA A 546 -13.04 18.50 31.99
N GLU A 547 -12.88 18.17 33.27
CA GLU A 547 -13.07 19.07 34.41
C GLU A 547 -11.71 19.70 34.79
N GLU A 548 -11.63 21.03 34.73
CA GLU A 548 -10.56 21.79 35.40
C GLU A 548 -10.83 21.70 36.92
N TYR A 549 -9.78 21.43 37.70
CA TYR A 549 -9.84 21.33 39.16
C TYR A 549 -10.32 22.61 39.83
#